data_AF-A0A7V4J6C4-F1
#
_entry.id   AF-A0A7V4J6C4-F1
#
_cell.length_a   1.000
_cell.length_b   1.000
_cell.length_c   1.000
_cell.angle_alpha   90.00
_cell.angle_beta   90.00
_cell.angle_gamma   90.00
#
_symmetry.space_group_name_H-M   'P 1'
#
loop_
_entity.id
_entity.type
_entity.pdbx_description
1 polymer ?
#
loop_
_entity_poly.entity_id
_entity_poly.type
_entity_poly.pdbx_seq_one_letter_code
_entity_poly.pdbx_strand_id
1 'polypeptide(L)' 'MAIYSEPNETKAPPDSGWAAEVTFHVRYAETDQMGIVHHSAYVPWFEEARSALSRQYGRPYADFEREGL' A
#
# COMPACT_ATOMS: atom_id res chain seq x y z
N MET A 1 -3.89 -24.67 6.38
CA MET A 1 -4.84 -23.95 7.25
C MET A 1 -4.20 -22.60 7.54
N ALA A 2 -4.46 -21.61 6.67
CA ALA A 2 -3.86 -20.29 6.78
C ALA A 2 -4.70 -19.46 7.76
N ILE A 3 -4.07 -19.08 8.87
CA ILE A 3 -4.59 -18.14 9.85
C ILE A 3 -4.80 -16.78 9.17
N TYR A 4 -6.04 -16.32 9.11
CA TYR A 4 -6.35 -14.96 8.68
C TYR A 4 -5.84 -14.01 9.76
N SER A 5 -4.77 -13.25 9.49
CA SER A 5 -4.48 -12.02 10.22
C SER A 5 -5.24 -10.90 9.52
N GLU A 6 -6.10 -10.19 10.24
CA GLU A 6 -6.78 -9.02 9.69
C GLU A 6 -5.74 -7.98 9.23
N PRO A 7 -5.95 -7.29 8.10
CA PRO A 7 -5.10 -6.18 7.73
C PRO A 7 -5.33 -5.09 8.77
N ASN A 8 -4.37 -4.96 9.69
CA ASN A 8 -4.22 -3.82 10.57
C ASN A 8 -4.40 -2.55 9.74
N GLU A 9 -5.56 -1.90 9.89
CA GLU A 9 -5.78 -0.55 9.41
C GLU A 9 -4.95 0.35 10.33
N THR A 10 -3.67 0.50 9.99
CA THR A 10 -2.74 1.36 10.71
C THR A 10 -3.20 2.80 10.53
N LYS A 11 -4.12 3.26 11.38
CA LYS A 11 -4.39 4.69 11.51
C LYS A 11 -3.14 5.32 12.08
N ALA A 12 -2.38 5.99 11.21
CA ALA A 12 -1.21 6.72 11.62
C ALA A 12 -1.59 7.75 12.71
N PRO A 13 -0.76 7.92 13.74
CA PRO A 13 -1.06 8.84 14.84
C PRO A 13 -1.22 10.28 14.34
N PRO A 14 -2.03 11.13 14.99
CA PRO A 14 -2.42 12.45 14.49
C PRO A 14 -1.26 13.46 14.30
N ASP A 15 -0.04 13.12 14.73
CA ASP A 15 1.19 13.89 14.59
C ASP A 15 2.22 13.25 13.62
N SER A 16 1.87 12.11 13.02
CA SER A 16 2.68 11.51 11.95
C SER A 16 2.78 12.50 10.80
N GLY A 17 3.99 12.95 10.49
CA GLY A 17 4.25 13.94 9.46
C GLY A 17 3.92 13.45 8.05
N TRP A 18 4.70 13.87 7.06
CA TRP A 18 4.52 13.53 5.64
C TRP A 18 5.00 12.10 5.31
N ALA A 19 4.73 11.14 6.20
CA ALA A 19 5.21 9.77 6.10
C ALA A 19 4.10 8.77 6.44
N ALA A 20 3.98 7.76 5.58
CA ALA A 20 3.11 6.60 5.74
C ALA A 20 3.97 5.32 5.66
N GLU A 21 3.60 4.31 6.43
CA GLU A 21 4.21 2.98 6.38
C GLU A 21 3.17 1.96 5.93
N VAL A 22 3.55 1.10 4.98
CA VAL A 22 2.71 0.00 4.51
C VAL A 22 3.49 -1.30 4.63
N THR A 23 2.87 -2.29 5.27
CA THR A 23 3.44 -3.64 5.41
C THR A 23 2.52 -4.63 4.73
N PHE A 24 3.06 -5.45 3.84
CA PHE A 24 2.35 -6.57 3.22
C PHE A 24 3.31 -7.72 2.94
N HIS A 25 2.75 -8.92 2.78
CA HIS A 25 3.51 -10.07 2.33
C HIS A 25 3.74 -10.01 0.82
N VAL A 26 4.98 -10.25 0.41
CA VAL A 26 5.32 -10.45 -1.01
C VAL A 26 4.60 -11.68 -1.52
N ARG A 27 3.87 -11.51 -2.62
CA ARG A 27 3.11 -12.59 -3.27
C ARG A 27 4.03 -13.36 -4.20
N TYR A 28 3.80 -14.66 -4.35
CA TYR A 28 4.58 -15.49 -5.28
C TYR A 28 4.55 -14.95 -6.72
N ALA A 29 3.42 -14.38 -7.14
CA ALA A 29 3.28 -13.76 -8.47
C ALA A 29 4.16 -12.52 -8.69
N GLU A 30 4.70 -11.92 -7.64
CA GLU A 30 5.60 -10.76 -7.71
C GLU A 30 7.08 -11.18 -7.81
N THR A 31 7.35 -12.48 -7.74
CA THR A 31 8.70 -13.07 -7.82
C THR A 31 8.96 -13.70 -9.19
N ASP A 32 10.22 -13.75 -9.62
CA ASP A 32 10.62 -14.39 -10.88
C ASP A 32 11.48 -15.66 -10.65
N GLN A 33 11.97 -16.25 -11.75
CA GLN A 33 12.81 -17.46 -11.70
C GLN A 33 14.15 -17.27 -10.99
N MET A 34 14.56 -16.04 -10.69
CA MET A 34 15.76 -15.76 -9.91
C MET A 34 15.51 -15.86 -8.40
N GLY A 35 14.27 -16.10 -7.97
CA GLY A 35 13.90 -16.28 -6.57
C GLY A 35 13.85 -14.98 -5.77
N ILE A 36 13.77 -13.84 -6.46
CA ILE A 36 13.64 -12.50 -5.87
C ILE A 36 12.41 -11.79 -6.43
N VAL A 37 12.08 -10.64 -5.84
CA VAL A 37 11.04 -9.76 -6.35
C VAL A 37 11.46 -9.21 -7.71
N HIS A 38 10.59 -9.36 -8.70
CA HIS A 38 10.81 -8.77 -10.02
C HIS A 38 10.58 -7.27 -9.96
N HIS A 39 11.41 -6.49 -10.64
CA HIS A 39 11.36 -5.02 -10.60
C HIS A 39 10.02 -4.41 -11.05
N SER A 40 9.20 -5.15 -11.81
CA SER A 40 7.85 -4.71 -12.17
C SER A 40 6.92 -4.57 -10.97
N ALA A 41 7.18 -5.26 -9.86
CA ALA A 41 6.37 -5.19 -8.64
C ALA A 41 6.59 -3.88 -7.86
N TYR A 42 7.71 -3.18 -8.07
CA TYR A 42 8.04 -1.97 -7.32
C TYR A 42 7.06 -0.83 -7.58
N VAL A 43 6.60 -0.65 -8.83
CA VAL A 43 5.67 0.43 -9.18
C VAL A 43 4.31 0.27 -8.46
N PRO A 44 3.66 -0.92 -8.49
CA PRO A 44 2.49 -1.18 -7.65
C PRO A 44 2.72 -0.96 -6.16
N TRP A 45 3.90 -1.31 -5.63
CA TRP A 45 4.20 -1.10 -4.21
C TRP A 45 4.32 0.39 -3.84
N PHE A 46 4.95 1.19 -4.71
CA PHE A 46 5.00 2.64 -4.54
C PHE A 46 3.62 3.29 -4.68
N GLU A 47 2.78 2.77 -5.57
CA GLU A 47 1.39 3.21 -5.71
C GLU A 47 0.61 2.99 -4.41
N GLU A 48 0.67 1.78 -3.82
CA GLU A 48 -0.01 1.51 -2.57
C GLU A 48 0.50 2.39 -1.42
N ALA A 49 1.80 2.64 -1.32
CA ALA A 49 2.37 3.54 -0.31
C ALA A 49 1.86 4.99 -0.46
N ARG A 50 1.79 5.49 -1.71
CA ARG A 50 1.23 6.82 -2.01
C ARG A 50 -0.27 6.86 -1.70
N SER A 51 -1.01 5.82 -2.05
CA SER A 51 -2.42 5.70 -1.75
C SER A 51 -2.67 5.66 -0.23
N ALA A 52 -1.82 4.98 0.54
CA ALA A 52 -1.87 4.97 2.01
C ALA A 52 -1.66 6.37 2.61
N LEU A 53 -0.66 7.12 2.13
CA LEU A 53 -0.45 8.51 2.55
C LEU A 53 -1.67 9.39 2.24
N SER A 54 -2.27 9.22 1.06
CA SER A 54 -3.48 9.96 0.68
C SER A 54 -4.66 9.66 1.61
N ARG A 55 -4.85 8.38 1.97
CA ARG A 55 -5.88 7.94 2.94
C ARG A 55 -5.63 8.50 4.34
N GLN A 56 -4.37 8.58 4.78
CA GLN A 56 -3.98 9.17 6.07
C GLN A 56 -4.42 10.64 6.19
N TYR A 57 -4.41 11.40 5.08
CA TYR A 57 -4.92 12.77 5.03
C TYR A 57 -6.43 12.89 4.74
N GLY A 58 -7.16 11.78 4.76
CA GLY A 58 -8.61 11.77 4.52
C GLY A 58 -9.01 12.10 3.08
N ARG A 59 -8.10 11.94 2.11
CA ARG A 59 -8.39 12.07 0.67
C ARG A 59 -8.00 10.80 -0.09
N PRO A 60 -8.78 9.70 -0.02
CA PRO A 60 -8.59 8.53 -0.86
C PRO A 60 -8.61 8.87 -2.36
N TYR A 61 -7.86 8.12 -3.18
CA TYR A 61 -7.82 8.36 -4.62
C TYR A 61 -9.18 8.25 -5.34
N ALA A 62 -10.05 7.35 -4.88
CA ALA A 62 -11.41 7.21 -5.42
C ALA A 62 -12.29 8.47 -5.24
N ASP A 63 -11.95 9.36 -4.30
CA ASP A 63 -12.63 10.64 -4.16
C ASP A 63 -12.12 11.65 -5.19
N PHE A 64 -10.81 11.67 -5.49
CA PHE A 64 -10.26 12.48 -6.57
C PHE A 64 -10.88 12.10 -7.93
N GLU A 65 -11.00 10.80 -8.21
CA GLU A 65 -11.64 10.30 -9.44
C GLU A 65 -13.11 10.76 -9.56
N ARG A 66 -13.82 10.79 -8.43
CA ARG A 66 -15.21 11.27 -8.38
C ARG A 66 -15.33 12.79 -8.55
N GLU A 67 -14.31 13.53 -8.11
CA GLU A 67 -14.18 14.99 -8.29
C GLU A 67 -13.78 15.37 -9.73
N GLY A 68 -13.50 14.39 -10.60
CA GLY A 68 -13.24 14.60 -12.03
C GLY A 68 -11.76 14.64 -12.40
N LEU A 69 -10.87 14.12 -11.54
CA LEU A 69 -9.50 13.75 -11.90
C LEU A 69 -9.43 12.35 -12.52
#